data_AF-A0A661BCW3-F1
#
_entry.id   AF-A0A661BCW3-F1
#
_cell.length_a   1.000
_cell.length_b   1.000
_cell.length_c   1.000
_cell.angle_alpha   90.00
_cell.angle_beta   90.00
_cell.angle_gamma   90.00
#
_symmetry.space_group_name_H-M   'P 1'
#
loop_
_entity.id
_entity.type
_entity.pdbx_description
1 polymer ?
#
loop_
_entity_poly.entity_id
_entity_poly.type
_entity_poly.pdbx_seq_one_letter_code
_entity_poly.pdbx_strand_id
1 'polypeptide(L)'
;MASEISDVAQAVAMLDVLADFAHIAKKKRYTRPVISDDGKINIKDGRHPVLEDIMGRNAYVPNDLSIGGDTQIIILTGPNMAGKSTYLRQNGLIVLMAQIGSFVPAESAHITPVDRIFTRVGAVDYIAYGQSTFLVEMLETANILNNATENSLVLLDEIGRGTSTFDGLAIAWAVVEYLHNTKGHRAKTIFATHYHELTETANYLERVKNFQVAVRERDGKVVFLHKIVPGGCDDSYGIQVAKLAGVPDDVVVRAKEILEVLESGETPKKGVIRIGGKKPRTEKYAGYQLSLFDPELHPLVVELRKLDLDNITPLQALQILAEWRKKWE
;
A
#
# COMPACT_ATOMS: atom_id res chain seq x y z
N MET A 1 -24.91 12.35 50.82
CA MET A 1 -25.82 13.01 49.86
C MET A 1 -25.14 13.40 48.54
N ALA A 2 -24.22 14.38 48.48
CA ALA A 2 -23.60 14.76 47.19
C ALA A 2 -22.76 13.62 46.56
N SER A 3 -22.03 12.86 47.37
CA SER A 3 -21.31 11.65 46.93
C SER A 3 -22.25 10.55 46.44
N GLU A 4 -23.30 10.25 47.21
CA GLU A 4 -24.28 9.21 46.86
C GLU A 4 -24.99 9.51 45.54
N ILE A 5 -25.34 10.78 45.26
CA ILE A 5 -25.95 11.18 43.98
C ILE A 5 -24.95 10.98 42.83
N SER A 6 -23.67 11.33 43.03
CA SER A 6 -22.62 11.11 42.03
C SER A 6 -22.42 9.62 41.74
N ASP A 7 -22.40 8.77 42.77
CA ASP A 7 -22.22 7.32 42.64
C ASP A 7 -23.40 6.70 41.86
N VAL A 8 -24.63 7.11 42.17
CA VAL A 8 -25.83 6.68 41.43
C VAL A 8 -25.76 7.16 39.97
N ALA A 9 -25.35 8.40 39.73
CA ALA A 9 -25.22 8.92 38.36
C ALA A 9 -24.19 8.13 37.54
N GLN A 10 -23.04 7.77 38.12
CA GLN A 10 -22.03 6.94 37.46
C GLN A 10 -22.54 5.52 37.18
N ALA A 11 -23.26 4.93 38.12
CA ALA A 11 -23.86 3.60 37.93
C ALA A 11 -24.91 3.59 36.80
N VAL A 12 -25.78 4.61 36.77
CA VAL A 12 -26.78 4.78 35.70
C VAL A 12 -26.11 5.01 34.35
N ALA A 13 -25.07 5.85 34.28
CA ALA A 13 -24.33 6.09 33.05
C ALA A 13 -23.64 4.81 32.53
N MET A 14 -23.04 4.01 33.42
CA MET A 14 -22.46 2.72 33.05
C MET A 14 -23.52 1.75 32.53
N LEU A 15 -24.69 1.68 33.20
CA LEU A 15 -25.80 0.83 32.77
C LEU A 15 -26.32 1.24 31.39
N ASP A 16 -26.45 2.54 31.13
CA ASP A 16 -26.91 3.09 29.84
C ASP A 16 -25.96 2.69 28.70
N VAL A 17 -24.65 2.90 28.89
CA VAL A 17 -23.62 2.51 27.90
C VAL A 17 -23.61 1.01 27.64
N LEU A 18 -23.65 0.18 28.67
CA LEU A 18 -23.63 -1.28 28.53
C LEU A 18 -24.93 -1.79 27.86
N ALA A 19 -26.07 -1.19 28.19
CA ALA A 19 -27.34 -1.51 27.56
C ALA A 19 -27.36 -1.13 26.07
N ASP A 20 -26.80 0.02 25.71
CA ASP A 20 -26.66 0.45 24.30
C ASP A 20 -25.71 -0.48 23.52
N PHE A 21 -24.56 -0.84 24.09
CA PHE A 21 -23.65 -1.82 23.48
C PHE A 21 -24.36 -3.15 23.21
N ALA A 22 -25.13 -3.67 24.17
CA ALA A 22 -25.91 -4.90 23.99
C ALA A 22 -27.01 -4.74 22.93
N HIS A 23 -27.70 -3.60 22.91
CA HIS A 23 -28.73 -3.28 21.92
C HIS A 23 -28.15 -3.27 20.49
N ILE A 24 -27.06 -2.52 20.27
CA ILE A 24 -26.38 -2.43 18.99
C ILE A 24 -25.82 -3.79 18.57
N ALA A 25 -25.20 -4.53 19.49
CA ALA A 25 -24.66 -5.86 19.19
C ALA A 25 -25.74 -6.81 18.68
N LYS A 26 -26.91 -6.83 19.32
CA LYS A 26 -28.05 -7.65 18.90
C LYS A 26 -28.62 -7.18 17.56
N LYS A 27 -28.84 -5.86 17.41
CA LYS A 27 -29.43 -5.27 16.20
C LYS A 27 -28.55 -5.52 14.96
N LYS A 28 -27.24 -5.35 15.09
CA LYS A 28 -26.28 -5.47 13.98
C LYS A 28 -25.64 -6.85 13.84
N ARG A 29 -25.96 -7.78 14.76
CA ARG A 29 -25.33 -9.11 14.88
C ARG A 29 -23.81 -9.00 14.94
N TYR A 30 -23.34 -8.26 15.93
CA TYR A 30 -21.93 -8.23 16.30
C TYR A 30 -21.60 -9.41 17.21
N THR A 31 -20.33 -9.82 17.20
CA THR A 31 -19.84 -10.97 17.95
C THR A 31 -18.99 -10.51 19.12
N ARG A 32 -19.05 -11.24 20.24
CA ARG A 32 -18.17 -11.00 21.39
C ARG A 32 -16.73 -11.35 21.00
N PRO A 33 -15.77 -10.42 21.03
CA PRO A 33 -14.38 -10.75 20.76
C PRO A 33 -13.79 -11.61 21.89
N VAL A 34 -12.87 -12.49 21.54
CA VAL A 34 -11.98 -13.18 22.49
C VAL A 34 -10.76 -12.28 22.72
N ILE A 35 -10.48 -11.92 23.96
CA ILE A 35 -9.33 -11.10 24.34
C ILE A 35 -8.26 -11.99 24.96
N SER A 36 -7.01 -11.88 24.51
CA SER A 36 -5.86 -12.63 25.07
C SER A 36 -4.52 -11.96 24.79
N ASP A 37 -3.49 -12.32 25.56
CA ASP A 37 -2.16 -11.70 25.48
C ASP A 37 -1.17 -12.50 24.61
N ASP A 38 -1.65 -13.20 23.57
CA ASP A 38 -0.83 -14.07 22.70
C ASP A 38 -0.23 -13.33 21.49
N GLY A 39 -0.41 -12.01 21.42
CA GLY A 39 0.19 -11.14 20.42
C GLY A 39 -0.48 -11.18 19.04
N LYS A 40 -1.69 -11.74 18.93
CA LYS A 40 -2.38 -12.00 17.66
C LYS A 40 -3.66 -11.19 17.53
N ILE A 41 -3.96 -10.79 16.30
CA ILE A 41 -5.22 -10.18 15.90
C ILE A 41 -5.74 -10.99 14.72
N ASN A 42 -6.78 -11.78 14.99
CA ASN A 42 -7.47 -12.60 14.02
C ASN A 42 -8.93 -12.12 13.93
N ILE A 43 -9.35 -11.68 12.76
CA ILE A 43 -10.70 -11.21 12.48
C ILE A 43 -11.22 -12.02 11.31
N LYS A 44 -12.35 -12.70 11.48
CA LYS A 44 -13.03 -13.44 10.42
C LYS A 44 -14.23 -12.63 9.93
N ASP A 45 -14.32 -12.41 8.62
CA ASP A 45 -15.38 -11.65 7.97
C ASP A 45 -15.69 -10.32 8.68
N GLY A 46 -14.62 -9.56 8.97
CA GLY A 46 -14.71 -8.23 9.56
C GLY A 46 -15.39 -7.25 8.61
N ARG A 47 -16.15 -6.31 9.18
CA ARG A 47 -16.94 -5.30 8.48
C ARG A 47 -16.70 -3.92 9.08
N HIS A 48 -16.74 -2.88 8.26
CA HIS A 48 -16.58 -1.52 8.74
C HIS A 48 -17.89 -1.04 9.39
N PRO A 49 -17.92 -0.69 10.69
CA PRO A 49 -19.16 -0.51 11.47
C PRO A 49 -20.07 0.63 10.97
N VAL A 50 -19.49 1.63 10.28
CA VAL A 50 -20.22 2.76 9.66
C VAL A 50 -20.63 2.47 8.20
N LEU A 51 -19.71 1.97 7.37
CA LEU A 51 -20.01 1.71 5.96
C LEU A 51 -21.00 0.55 5.78
N GLU A 52 -20.99 -0.44 6.68
CA GLU A 52 -21.99 -1.51 6.68
C GLU A 52 -23.42 -0.95 6.82
N ASP A 53 -23.62 0.07 7.67
CA ASP A 53 -24.92 0.71 7.84
C ASP A 53 -25.34 1.50 6.59
N ILE A 54 -24.40 2.20 5.96
CA ILE A 54 -24.67 3.04 4.79
C ILE A 54 -24.96 2.18 3.55
N MET A 55 -24.17 1.13 3.31
CA MET A 55 -24.29 0.27 2.13
C MET A 55 -25.33 -0.84 2.31
N GLY A 56 -25.61 -1.21 3.55
CA GLY A 56 -26.37 -2.41 3.90
C GLY A 56 -25.48 -3.65 3.94
N ARG A 57 -25.76 -4.53 4.90
CA ARG A 57 -24.97 -5.74 5.20
C ARG A 57 -24.75 -6.68 4.01
N ASN A 58 -25.74 -6.81 3.11
CA ASN A 58 -25.65 -7.72 1.97
C ASN A 58 -24.78 -7.16 0.83
N ALA A 59 -24.53 -5.85 0.81
CA ALA A 59 -23.72 -5.19 -0.21
C ALA A 59 -22.26 -4.99 0.24
N TYR A 60 -22.00 -4.92 1.54
CA TYR A 60 -20.64 -4.81 2.08
C TYR A 60 -19.90 -6.14 1.97
N VAL A 61 -18.67 -6.11 1.45
CA VAL A 61 -17.83 -7.32 1.32
C VAL A 61 -16.95 -7.45 2.57
N PRO A 62 -17.17 -8.48 3.41
CA PRO A 62 -16.39 -8.68 4.63
C PRO A 62 -14.99 -9.22 4.32
N ASN A 63 -14.03 -8.91 5.19
CA ASN A 63 -12.62 -9.25 5.01
C ASN A 63 -12.00 -9.85 6.27
N ASP A 64 -11.13 -10.82 6.05
CA ASP A 64 -10.36 -11.46 7.12
C ASP A 64 -9.10 -10.64 7.42
N LEU A 65 -8.62 -10.70 8.67
CA LEU A 65 -7.29 -10.26 9.07
C LEU A 65 -6.66 -11.35 9.93
N SER A 66 -5.39 -11.65 9.67
CA SER A 66 -4.57 -12.51 10.54
C SER A 66 -3.19 -11.88 10.64
N ILE A 67 -2.89 -11.25 11.78
CA ILE A 67 -1.63 -10.55 12.03
C ILE A 67 -1.15 -10.81 13.46
N GLY A 68 0.17 -10.90 13.64
CA GLY A 68 0.82 -11.42 14.85
C GLY A 68 1.52 -12.75 14.60
N GLY A 69 2.53 -13.08 15.42
CA GLY A 69 3.38 -14.25 15.22
C GLY A 69 4.25 -14.13 13.97
N ASP A 70 4.05 -15.03 13.00
CA ASP A 70 4.84 -15.11 11.76
C ASP A 70 4.46 -14.05 10.71
N THR A 71 3.33 -13.35 10.91
CA THR A 71 2.89 -12.26 10.04
C THR A 71 2.86 -10.98 10.85
N GLN A 72 3.96 -10.23 10.84
CA GLN A 72 4.04 -8.95 11.55
C GLN A 72 3.56 -7.79 10.67
N ILE A 73 3.95 -7.78 9.40
CA ILE A 73 3.69 -6.69 8.46
C ILE A 73 2.95 -7.24 7.26
N ILE A 74 1.83 -6.61 6.92
CA ILE A 74 1.07 -6.87 5.70
C ILE A 74 1.34 -5.75 4.71
N ILE A 75 1.92 -6.07 3.56
CA ILE A 75 1.99 -5.15 2.41
C ILE A 75 0.72 -5.37 1.59
N LEU A 76 -0.16 -4.37 1.58
CA LEU A 76 -1.42 -4.40 0.87
C LEU A 76 -1.33 -3.58 -0.42
N THR A 77 -1.35 -4.28 -1.54
CA THR A 77 -1.34 -3.67 -2.88
C THR A 77 -2.73 -3.68 -3.52
N GLY A 78 -2.87 -2.88 -4.58
CA GLY A 78 -4.08 -2.81 -5.39
C GLY A 78 -4.40 -1.38 -5.81
N PRO A 79 -5.29 -1.20 -6.79
CA PRO A 79 -5.59 0.11 -7.34
C PRO A 79 -6.22 1.06 -6.31
N ASN A 80 -6.13 2.35 -6.63
CA ASN A 80 -6.82 3.38 -5.84
C ASN A 80 -8.33 3.17 -5.96
N MET A 81 -9.06 3.42 -4.87
CA MET A 81 -10.50 3.11 -4.72
C MET A 81 -10.88 1.63 -4.54
N ALA A 82 -9.92 0.69 -4.52
CA ALA A 82 -10.21 -0.73 -4.33
C ALA A 82 -10.58 -1.13 -2.88
N GLY A 83 -10.67 -0.17 -1.95
CA GLY A 83 -11.05 -0.42 -0.56
C GLY A 83 -9.89 -0.65 0.42
N LYS A 84 -8.64 -0.36 0.02
CA LYS A 84 -7.46 -0.47 0.91
C LYS A 84 -7.63 0.35 2.19
N SER A 85 -7.88 1.66 2.09
CA SER A 85 -8.09 2.55 3.24
C SER A 85 -9.28 2.12 4.11
N THR A 86 -10.35 1.59 3.49
CA THR A 86 -11.50 1.03 4.19
C THR A 86 -11.10 -0.17 5.04
N TYR A 87 -10.30 -1.08 4.49
CA TYR A 87 -9.78 -2.25 5.20
C TYR A 87 -8.89 -1.85 6.37
N LEU A 88 -8.00 -0.86 6.21
CA LEU A 88 -7.18 -0.35 7.31
C LEU A 88 -8.05 0.21 8.44
N ARG A 89 -8.96 1.14 8.12
CA ARG A 89 -9.85 1.78 9.10
C ARG A 89 -10.76 0.78 9.80
N GLN A 90 -11.30 -0.20 9.06
CA GLN A 90 -12.11 -1.28 9.61
C GLN A 90 -11.38 -2.01 10.73
N ASN A 91 -10.15 -2.46 10.47
CA ASN A 91 -9.41 -3.26 11.44
C ASN A 91 -9.01 -2.43 12.67
N GLY A 92 -8.62 -1.17 12.49
CA GLY A 92 -8.39 -0.24 13.61
C GLY A 92 -9.64 -0.03 14.47
N LEU A 93 -10.80 0.16 13.84
CA LEU A 93 -12.09 0.31 14.53
C LEU A 93 -12.49 -0.95 15.29
N ILE A 94 -12.31 -2.14 14.71
CA ILE A 94 -12.64 -3.41 15.37
C ILE A 94 -11.79 -3.59 16.65
N VAL A 95 -10.49 -3.31 16.57
CA VAL A 95 -9.58 -3.40 17.73
C VAL A 95 -9.98 -2.39 18.81
N LEU A 96 -10.27 -1.14 18.42
CA LEU A 96 -10.73 -0.12 19.35
C LEU A 96 -12.05 -0.53 20.04
N MET A 97 -13.03 -1.01 19.26
CA MET A 97 -14.33 -1.47 19.76
C MET A 97 -14.19 -2.62 20.76
N ALA A 98 -13.27 -3.55 20.51
CA ALA A 98 -13.00 -4.64 21.44
C ALA A 98 -12.39 -4.13 22.76
N GLN A 99 -11.44 -3.19 22.70
CA GLN A 99 -10.78 -2.63 23.89
C GLN A 99 -11.68 -1.71 24.74
N ILE A 100 -12.71 -1.08 24.15
CA ILE A 100 -13.73 -0.35 24.93
C ILE A 100 -14.78 -1.29 25.55
N GLY A 101 -14.68 -2.62 25.32
CA GLY A 101 -15.59 -3.62 25.88
C GLY A 101 -16.87 -3.85 25.08
N SER A 102 -16.92 -3.42 23.80
CA SER A 102 -18.06 -3.65 22.92
C SER A 102 -17.95 -4.96 22.13
N PHE A 103 -19.07 -5.42 21.58
CA PHE A 103 -19.08 -6.48 20.57
C PHE A 103 -18.62 -5.88 19.23
N VAL A 104 -18.06 -6.71 18.35
CA VAL A 104 -17.41 -6.24 17.11
C VAL A 104 -18.11 -6.72 15.82
N PRO A 105 -18.04 -5.93 14.72
CA PRO A 105 -18.64 -6.26 13.43
C PRO A 105 -17.87 -7.34 12.65
N ALA A 106 -17.80 -8.55 13.19
CA ALA A 106 -17.12 -9.69 12.57
C ALA A 106 -17.96 -10.97 12.72
N GLU A 107 -17.63 -12.03 11.97
CA GLU A 107 -18.15 -13.37 12.26
C GLU A 107 -17.54 -13.89 13.56
N SER A 108 -16.21 -13.82 13.66
CA SER A 108 -15.45 -14.08 14.88
C SER A 108 -14.26 -13.13 14.98
N ALA A 109 -13.82 -12.85 16.21
CA ALA A 109 -12.67 -11.98 16.45
C ALA A 109 -11.91 -12.45 17.68
N HIS A 110 -10.59 -12.50 17.54
CA HIS A 110 -9.63 -12.81 18.58
C HIS A 110 -8.56 -11.73 18.55
N ILE A 111 -8.46 -10.96 19.64
CA ILE A 111 -7.76 -9.68 19.66
C ILE A 111 -6.86 -9.63 20.88
N THR A 112 -5.55 -9.50 20.65
CA THR A 112 -4.63 -9.01 21.68
C THR A 112 -4.76 -7.50 21.83
N PRO A 113 -4.93 -7.00 23.07
CA PRO A 113 -4.95 -5.56 23.33
C PRO A 113 -3.67 -4.89 22.82
N VAL A 114 -3.84 -3.74 22.19
CA VAL A 114 -2.75 -2.89 21.73
C VAL A 114 -2.62 -1.66 22.63
N ASP A 115 -1.39 -1.22 22.83
CA ASP A 115 -1.09 -0.03 23.63
C ASP A 115 -1.49 1.26 22.89
N ARG A 116 -1.29 1.27 21.57
CA ARG A 116 -1.59 2.40 20.68
C ARG A 116 -2.01 1.91 19.28
N ILE A 117 -2.93 2.64 18.68
CA ILE A 117 -3.27 2.53 17.25
C ILE A 117 -2.68 3.75 16.56
N PHE A 118 -1.67 3.54 15.73
CA PHE A 118 -1.07 4.56 14.90
C PHE A 118 -1.71 4.56 13.51
N THR A 119 -2.03 5.73 12.99
CA THR A 119 -2.64 5.86 11.67
C THR A 119 -1.95 6.94 10.87
N ARG A 120 -1.58 6.58 9.64
CA ARG A 120 -1.32 7.53 8.57
C ARG A 120 -2.28 7.18 7.43
N VAL A 121 -3.52 7.67 7.51
CA VAL A 121 -4.60 7.32 6.57
C VAL A 121 -5.18 8.58 5.92
N GLY A 122 -4.38 9.24 5.09
CA GLY A 122 -4.74 10.42 4.30
C GLY A 122 -5.06 11.68 5.12
N ALA A 123 -4.46 12.82 4.76
CA ALA A 123 -4.78 14.11 5.35
C ALA A 123 -6.01 14.72 4.67
N VAL A 124 -6.89 15.36 5.46
CA VAL A 124 -7.68 16.49 4.96
C VAL A 124 -6.66 17.61 4.72
N ASP A 125 -6.66 18.19 3.53
CA ASP A 125 -5.65 19.15 3.08
C ASP A 125 -5.26 20.18 4.16
N TYR A 126 -4.05 20.03 4.73
CA TYR A 126 -3.44 21.02 5.64
C TYR A 126 -2.90 22.25 4.91
N ILE A 127 -3.35 22.48 3.66
CA ILE A 127 -2.97 23.62 2.83
C ILE A 127 -3.30 24.94 3.55
N ALA A 128 -4.33 24.95 4.40
CA ALA A 128 -4.72 26.12 5.19
C ALA A 128 -3.63 26.65 6.15
N TYR A 129 -2.61 25.85 6.48
CA TYR A 129 -1.51 26.23 7.39
C TYR A 129 -0.15 26.43 6.69
N GLY A 130 -0.09 26.38 5.35
CA GLY A 130 1.14 26.69 4.60
C GLY A 130 2.29 25.68 4.76
N GLN A 131 2.03 24.48 5.29
CA GLN A 131 3.03 23.40 5.37
C GLN A 131 2.95 22.49 4.14
N SER A 132 4.12 21.99 3.68
CA SER A 132 4.18 20.96 2.63
C SER A 132 3.47 19.70 3.10
N THR A 133 2.54 19.18 2.30
CA THR A 133 1.81 17.94 2.57
C THR A 133 2.74 16.76 2.80
N PHE A 134 3.88 16.73 2.09
CA PHE A 134 4.92 15.73 2.26
C PHE A 134 5.66 15.87 3.60
N LEU A 135 5.92 17.09 4.07
CA LEU A 135 6.54 17.27 5.40
C LEU A 135 5.64 16.77 6.52
N VAL A 136 4.34 17.06 6.45
CA VAL A 136 3.35 16.57 7.43
C VAL A 136 3.34 15.04 7.43
N GLU A 137 3.34 14.42 6.25
CA GLU A 137 3.41 12.96 6.11
C GLU A 137 4.67 12.37 6.74
N MET A 138 5.83 13.01 6.56
CA MET A 138 7.09 12.57 7.15
C MET A 138 7.11 12.77 8.67
N LEU A 139 6.51 13.85 9.19
CA LEU A 139 6.38 14.06 10.64
C LEU A 139 5.47 13.01 11.29
N GLU A 140 4.36 12.66 10.65
CA GLU A 140 3.48 11.59 11.11
C GLU A 140 4.21 10.24 11.08
N THR A 141 4.91 9.95 9.98
CA THR A 141 5.73 8.72 9.86
C THR A 141 6.80 8.66 10.95
N ALA A 142 7.52 9.76 11.18
CA ALA A 142 8.52 9.85 12.25
C ALA A 142 7.89 9.65 13.64
N ASN A 143 6.72 10.23 13.91
CA ASN A 143 6.00 10.03 15.16
C ASN A 143 5.64 8.55 15.38
N ILE A 144 5.21 7.84 14.33
CA ILE A 144 4.92 6.41 14.39
C ILE A 144 6.20 5.64 14.72
N LEU A 145 7.27 5.85 13.95
CA LEU A 145 8.52 5.10 14.11
C LEU A 145 9.14 5.31 15.49
N ASN A 146 9.09 6.52 16.03
CA ASN A 146 9.69 6.83 17.33
C ASN A 146 8.88 6.34 18.55
N ASN A 147 7.59 6.06 18.39
CA ASN A 147 6.69 5.79 19.53
C ASN A 147 5.96 4.44 19.47
N ALA A 148 5.99 3.74 18.33
CA ALA A 148 5.39 2.42 18.20
C ALA A 148 6.19 1.37 18.98
N THR A 149 5.48 0.51 19.71
CA THR A 149 6.07 -0.62 20.44
C THR A 149 5.69 -1.94 19.78
N GLU A 150 6.20 -3.07 20.28
CA GLU A 150 5.76 -4.41 19.87
C GLU A 150 4.27 -4.71 20.10
N ASN A 151 3.64 -3.95 21.01
CA ASN A 151 2.23 -4.08 21.33
C ASN A 151 1.35 -3.12 20.50
N SER A 152 1.94 -2.29 19.64
CA SER A 152 1.17 -1.33 18.84
C SER A 152 0.58 -1.94 17.58
N LEU A 153 -0.51 -1.34 17.10
CA LEU A 153 -1.07 -1.53 15.76
C LEU A 153 -0.74 -0.30 14.92
N VAL A 154 -0.15 -0.50 13.74
CA VAL A 154 0.24 0.57 12.82
C VAL A 154 -0.49 0.41 11.49
N LEU A 155 -1.19 1.46 11.05
CA LEU A 155 -1.98 1.50 9.83
C LEU A 155 -1.40 2.59 8.91
N LEU A 156 -0.67 2.20 7.87
CA LEU A 156 -0.01 3.11 6.93
C LEU A 156 -0.70 3.06 5.57
N ASP A 157 -1.09 4.21 5.05
CA ASP A 157 -1.75 4.35 3.74
C ASP A 157 -0.94 5.32 2.88
N GLU A 158 -0.36 4.80 1.79
CA GLU A 158 0.29 5.57 0.72
C GLU A 158 1.41 6.54 1.18
N ILE A 159 2.35 6.07 2.00
CA ILE A 159 3.59 6.82 2.29
C ILE A 159 4.43 6.96 1.02
N GLY A 160 5.06 8.12 0.83
CA GLY A 160 5.99 8.46 -0.25
C GLY A 160 5.33 9.18 -1.42
N ARG A 161 4.00 9.36 -1.41
CA ARG A 161 3.26 9.85 -2.60
C ARG A 161 3.49 11.33 -2.91
N GLY A 162 3.87 12.14 -1.91
CA GLY A 162 4.07 13.59 -2.06
C GLY A 162 5.42 14.03 -2.65
N THR A 163 6.28 13.09 -3.06
CA THR A 163 7.64 13.36 -3.56
C THR A 163 7.92 12.62 -4.87
N SER A 164 9.18 12.64 -5.35
CA SER A 164 9.60 11.86 -6.51
C SER A 164 9.32 10.37 -6.31
N THR A 165 8.94 9.66 -7.37
CA THR A 165 8.54 8.24 -7.27
C THR A 165 9.63 7.38 -6.61
N PHE A 166 10.90 7.62 -6.95
CA PHE A 166 12.02 6.87 -6.40
C PHE A 166 12.32 7.23 -4.94
N ASP A 167 12.27 8.52 -4.57
CA ASP A 167 12.46 8.92 -3.17
C ASP A 167 11.33 8.36 -2.29
N GLY A 168 10.09 8.43 -2.78
CA GLY A 168 8.92 7.92 -2.07
C GLY A 168 8.99 6.42 -1.84
N LEU A 169 9.36 5.66 -2.87
CA LEU A 169 9.59 4.21 -2.77
C LEU A 169 10.72 3.89 -1.77
N ALA A 170 11.86 4.57 -1.89
CA ALA A 170 13.02 4.33 -1.02
C ALA A 170 12.68 4.59 0.45
N ILE A 171 11.96 5.67 0.75
CA ILE A 171 11.49 5.97 2.11
C ILE A 171 10.51 4.90 2.60
N ALA A 172 9.50 4.56 1.82
CA ALA A 172 8.52 3.55 2.19
C ALA A 172 9.16 2.19 2.46
N TRP A 173 10.18 1.83 1.66
CA TRP A 173 10.96 0.61 1.81
C TRP A 173 11.77 0.62 3.11
N ALA A 174 12.50 1.71 3.38
CA ALA A 174 13.25 1.88 4.61
C ALA A 174 12.34 1.85 5.86
N VAL A 175 11.10 2.35 5.76
CA VAL A 175 10.10 2.25 6.83
C VAL A 175 9.72 0.80 7.13
N VAL A 176 9.49 -0.02 6.09
CA VAL A 176 9.19 -1.46 6.25
C VAL A 176 10.36 -2.18 6.92
N GLU A 177 11.59 -1.94 6.43
CA GLU A 177 12.79 -2.54 6.99
C GLU A 177 13.03 -2.11 8.43
N TYR A 178 12.83 -0.83 8.75
CA TYR A 178 12.95 -0.32 10.12
C TYR A 178 11.96 -1.00 11.07
N LEU A 179 10.68 -1.07 10.68
CA LEU A 179 9.63 -1.74 11.46
C LEU A 179 9.87 -3.25 11.60
N HIS A 180 10.57 -3.87 10.66
CA HIS A 180 10.86 -5.31 10.71
C HIS A 180 12.14 -5.64 11.50
N ASN A 181 13.22 -4.91 11.26
CA ASN A 181 14.58 -5.26 11.70
C ASN A 181 14.95 -4.66 13.06
N THR A 182 14.32 -3.55 13.46
CA THR A 182 14.68 -2.85 14.69
C THR A 182 14.18 -3.62 15.91
N LYS A 183 15.11 -4.02 16.80
CA LYS A 183 14.76 -4.69 18.05
C LYS A 183 13.85 -3.80 18.90
N GLY A 184 12.79 -4.38 19.47
CA GLY A 184 11.79 -3.65 20.25
C GLY A 184 10.68 -2.99 19.41
N HIS A 185 10.89 -2.83 18.10
CA HIS A 185 9.85 -2.39 17.16
C HIS A 185 9.33 -3.62 16.42
N ARG A 186 8.29 -4.26 16.98
CA ARG A 186 7.58 -5.38 16.35
C ARG A 186 6.08 -5.13 16.24
N ALA A 187 5.74 -3.86 16.00
CA ALA A 187 4.35 -3.44 15.85
C ALA A 187 3.68 -4.25 14.73
N LYS A 188 2.42 -4.62 14.97
CA LYS A 188 1.56 -5.24 13.96
C LYS A 188 1.22 -4.16 12.94
N THR A 189 1.62 -4.34 11.69
CA THR A 189 1.53 -3.26 10.67
C THR A 189 0.72 -3.70 9.46
N ILE A 190 -0.24 -2.87 9.05
CA ILE A 190 -0.89 -2.99 7.74
C ILE A 190 -0.46 -1.77 6.93
N PHE A 191 0.27 -2.01 5.84
CA PHE A 191 0.78 -0.98 4.96
C PHE A 191 0.11 -1.10 3.58
N ALA A 192 -0.88 -0.24 3.33
CA ALA A 192 -1.44 -0.05 2.01
C ALA A 192 -0.54 0.85 1.15
N THR A 193 -0.19 0.37 -0.04
CA THR A 193 0.73 1.07 -0.95
C THR A 193 0.29 0.95 -2.40
N HIS A 194 0.77 1.88 -3.22
CA HIS A 194 0.70 1.85 -4.67
C HIS A 194 2.04 1.40 -5.30
N TYR A 195 3.10 1.28 -4.50
CA TYR A 195 4.38 0.74 -4.92
C TYR A 195 4.33 -0.79 -4.94
N HIS A 196 4.30 -1.36 -6.13
CA HIS A 196 4.32 -2.81 -6.31
C HIS A 196 5.67 -3.41 -5.93
N GLU A 197 6.74 -2.63 -6.09
CA GLU A 197 8.12 -2.99 -5.75
C GLU A 197 8.26 -3.34 -4.26
N LEU A 198 7.45 -2.75 -3.37
CA LEU A 198 7.48 -3.09 -1.94
C LEU A 198 7.10 -4.55 -1.66
N THR A 199 6.42 -5.23 -2.59
CA THR A 199 6.09 -6.65 -2.42
C THR A 199 7.35 -7.54 -2.38
N GLU A 200 8.46 -7.08 -2.96
CA GLU A 200 9.76 -7.78 -2.91
C GLU A 200 10.30 -7.89 -1.50
N THR A 201 9.91 -6.99 -0.58
CA THR A 201 10.32 -7.06 0.83
C THR A 201 9.91 -8.37 1.50
N ALA A 202 8.80 -8.98 1.08
CA ALA A 202 8.35 -10.27 1.59
C ALA A 202 9.24 -11.45 1.19
N ASN A 203 10.10 -11.30 0.17
CA ASN A 203 10.99 -12.36 -0.29
C ASN A 203 12.16 -12.60 0.67
N TYR A 204 12.56 -11.58 1.44
CA TYR A 204 13.72 -11.67 2.34
C TYR A 204 13.44 -11.20 3.78
N LEU A 205 12.29 -10.57 4.05
CA LEU A 205 11.84 -10.26 5.41
C LEU A 205 10.77 -11.28 5.86
N GLU A 206 11.18 -12.25 6.68
CA GLU A 206 10.37 -13.43 7.04
C GLU A 206 8.96 -13.12 7.58
N ARG A 207 8.83 -12.00 8.30
CA ARG A 207 7.57 -11.57 8.94
C ARG A 207 6.72 -10.62 8.11
N VAL A 208 7.12 -10.35 6.87
CA VAL A 208 6.36 -9.56 5.91
C VAL A 208 5.56 -10.51 5.01
N LYS A 209 4.28 -10.20 4.77
CA LYS A 209 3.40 -10.96 3.87
C LYS A 209 2.67 -10.03 2.92
N ASN A 210 2.58 -10.43 1.65
CA ASN A 210 1.88 -9.69 0.63
C ASN A 210 0.41 -10.06 0.59
N PHE A 211 -0.42 -9.03 0.47
CA PHE A 211 -1.85 -9.14 0.22
C PHE A 211 -2.23 -8.16 -0.89
N GLN A 212 -3.34 -8.45 -1.56
CA GLN A 212 -3.89 -7.61 -2.61
C GLN A 212 -5.40 -7.55 -2.54
N VAL A 213 -5.97 -6.50 -3.11
CA VAL A 213 -7.41 -6.47 -3.40
C VAL A 213 -7.68 -7.34 -4.62
N ALA A 214 -8.58 -8.32 -4.49
CA ALA A 214 -8.99 -9.19 -5.58
C ALA A 214 -9.68 -8.39 -6.70
N VAL A 215 -9.17 -8.60 -7.90
CA VAL A 215 -9.66 -7.99 -9.14
C VAL A 215 -10.18 -9.09 -10.06
N ARG A 216 -11.31 -8.87 -10.72
CA ARG A 216 -11.84 -9.80 -11.74
C ARG A 216 -12.10 -9.07 -13.04
N GLU A 217 -11.59 -9.61 -14.14
CA GLU A 217 -11.95 -9.14 -15.47
C GLU A 217 -13.20 -9.87 -15.99
N ARG A 218 -14.15 -9.10 -16.52
CA ARG A 218 -15.35 -9.63 -17.17
C ARG A 218 -15.73 -8.72 -18.33
N ASP A 219 -15.89 -9.30 -19.53
CA ASP A 219 -16.30 -8.59 -20.75
C ASP A 219 -15.40 -7.36 -21.07
N GLY A 220 -14.09 -7.48 -20.80
CA GLY A 220 -13.11 -6.40 -20.99
C GLY A 220 -13.25 -5.24 -20.00
N LYS A 221 -14.00 -5.44 -18.91
CA LYS A 221 -14.13 -4.50 -17.78
C LYS A 221 -13.51 -5.11 -16.52
N VAL A 222 -12.77 -4.27 -15.80
CA VAL A 222 -12.22 -4.62 -14.50
C VAL A 222 -13.29 -4.40 -13.43
N VAL A 223 -13.48 -5.39 -12.56
CA VAL A 223 -14.40 -5.31 -11.41
C VAL A 223 -13.61 -5.54 -10.13
N PHE A 224 -13.65 -4.56 -9.23
CA PHE A 224 -13.06 -4.68 -7.90
C PHE A 224 -14.01 -5.44 -6.99
N LEU A 225 -13.53 -6.58 -6.46
CA LEU A 225 -14.34 -7.42 -5.58
C LEU A 225 -14.34 -6.91 -4.13
N HIS A 226 -13.49 -5.93 -3.80
CA HIS A 226 -13.26 -5.43 -2.44
C HIS A 226 -12.88 -6.54 -1.41
N LYS A 227 -12.46 -7.71 -1.90
CA LYS A 227 -12.00 -8.84 -1.08
C LYS A 227 -10.48 -8.80 -1.02
N ILE A 228 -9.91 -8.85 0.17
CA ILE A 228 -8.47 -8.94 0.39
C ILE A 228 -8.06 -10.42 0.34
N VAL A 229 -7.03 -10.72 -0.45
CA VAL A 229 -6.49 -12.06 -0.65
C VAL A 229 -4.97 -12.07 -0.55
N PRO A 230 -4.34 -13.18 -0.11
CA PRO A 230 -2.88 -13.29 -0.12
C PRO A 230 -2.28 -13.15 -1.52
N GLY A 231 -1.07 -12.61 -1.61
CA GLY A 231 -0.29 -12.42 -2.85
C GLY A 231 0.05 -10.97 -3.13
N GLY A 232 1.05 -10.75 -3.99
CA GLY A 232 1.33 -9.45 -4.60
C GLY A 232 0.48 -9.25 -5.86
N CYS A 233 0.25 -7.99 -6.22
CA CYS A 233 -0.35 -7.63 -7.50
C CYS A 233 0.78 -7.34 -8.50
N ASP A 234 0.83 -8.05 -9.62
CA ASP A 234 1.82 -7.83 -10.68
C ASP A 234 1.40 -6.72 -11.66
N ASP A 235 0.09 -6.42 -11.74
CA ASP A 235 -0.46 -5.52 -12.75
C ASP A 235 -0.91 -4.16 -12.19
N SER A 236 -0.52 -3.09 -12.88
CA SER A 236 -1.03 -1.74 -12.64
C SER A 236 -2.35 -1.51 -13.39
N TYR A 237 -3.47 -1.49 -12.68
CA TYR A 237 -4.82 -1.31 -13.29
C TYR A 237 -5.20 0.16 -13.58
N GLY A 238 -4.26 1.10 -13.54
CA GLY A 238 -4.55 2.54 -13.63
C GLY A 238 -5.28 2.93 -14.92
N ILE A 239 -4.85 2.39 -16.07
CA ILE A 239 -5.47 2.67 -17.37
C ILE A 239 -6.87 2.04 -17.47
N GLN A 240 -7.06 0.86 -16.88
CA GLN A 240 -8.34 0.18 -16.82
C GLN A 240 -9.34 0.94 -15.94
N VAL A 241 -8.88 1.53 -14.84
CA VAL A 241 -9.67 2.43 -13.99
C VAL A 241 -10.07 3.69 -14.76
N ALA A 242 -9.16 4.28 -15.55
CA ALA A 242 -9.48 5.42 -16.40
C ALA A 242 -10.61 5.09 -17.41
N LYS A 243 -10.57 3.89 -18.02
CA LYS A 243 -11.64 3.42 -18.90
C LYS A 243 -12.98 3.27 -18.16
N LEU A 244 -12.98 2.73 -16.94
CA LEU A 244 -14.18 2.63 -16.10
C LEU A 244 -14.76 4.00 -15.73
N ALA A 245 -13.90 4.99 -15.53
CA ALA A 245 -14.30 6.38 -15.26
C ALA A 245 -14.87 7.11 -16.49
N GLY A 246 -14.88 6.47 -17.66
CA GLY A 246 -15.40 7.06 -18.90
C GLY A 246 -14.39 7.94 -19.64
N VAL A 247 -13.09 7.77 -19.40
CA VAL A 247 -12.06 8.41 -20.23
C VAL A 247 -12.21 7.91 -21.68
N PRO A 248 -12.17 8.80 -22.70
CA PRO A 248 -12.38 8.42 -24.09
C PRO A 248 -11.46 7.29 -24.55
N ASP A 249 -11.99 6.36 -25.36
CA ASP A 249 -11.26 5.16 -25.80
C ASP A 249 -9.94 5.51 -26.51
N ASP A 250 -9.91 6.60 -27.31
CA ASP A 250 -8.68 7.06 -27.97
C ASP A 250 -7.57 7.42 -26.97
N VAL A 251 -7.93 8.02 -25.82
CA VAL A 251 -6.98 8.36 -24.75
C VAL A 251 -6.52 7.09 -24.03
N VAL A 252 -7.43 6.15 -23.80
CA VAL A 252 -7.11 4.86 -23.15
C VAL A 252 -6.16 4.05 -24.03
N VAL A 253 -6.42 3.94 -25.33
CA VAL A 253 -5.53 3.27 -26.29
C VAL A 253 -4.16 3.94 -26.28
N ARG A 254 -4.14 5.28 -26.36
CA ARG A 254 -2.89 6.04 -26.35
C ARG A 254 -2.08 5.85 -25.07
N ALA A 255 -2.75 5.82 -23.91
CA ALA A 255 -2.10 5.60 -22.63
C ALA A 255 -1.44 4.20 -22.56
N LYS A 256 -2.06 3.17 -23.14
CA LYS A 256 -1.47 1.82 -23.21
C LYS A 256 -0.20 1.80 -24.04
N GLU A 257 -0.23 2.42 -25.22
CA GLU A 257 0.96 2.53 -26.07
C GLU A 257 2.12 3.25 -25.37
N ILE A 258 1.80 4.32 -24.61
CA ILE A 258 2.82 5.05 -23.84
C ILE A 258 3.37 4.19 -22.71
N LEU A 259 2.51 3.47 -22.00
CA LEU A 259 2.92 2.59 -20.90
C LEU A 259 3.87 1.49 -21.39
N GLU A 260 3.58 0.84 -22.52
CA GLU A 260 4.44 -0.18 -23.13
C GLU A 260 5.86 0.35 -23.41
N VAL A 261 5.98 1.59 -23.89
CA VAL A 261 7.28 2.25 -24.15
C VAL A 261 8.01 2.62 -22.86
N LEU A 262 7.29 3.05 -21.83
CA LEU A 262 7.88 3.39 -20.53
C LEU A 262 8.37 2.14 -19.81
N GLU A 263 7.63 1.04 -19.87
CA GLU A 263 8.01 -0.26 -19.30
C GLU A 263 9.20 -0.89 -20.04
N SER A 264 9.37 -0.61 -21.34
CA SER A 264 10.54 -1.07 -22.11
C SER A 264 11.83 -0.30 -21.80
N GLY A 265 11.78 0.70 -20.91
CA GLY A 265 12.94 1.53 -20.54
C GLY A 265 13.41 2.49 -21.63
N GLU A 266 12.63 2.67 -22.70
CA GLU A 266 12.95 3.64 -23.75
C GLU A 266 12.54 5.06 -23.31
N THR A 267 13.48 6.00 -23.35
CA THR A 267 13.13 7.41 -23.09
C THR A 267 12.31 7.96 -24.27
N PRO A 268 11.13 8.56 -24.01
CA PRO A 268 10.35 9.20 -25.07
C PRO A 268 11.19 10.31 -25.73
N LYS A 269 11.57 10.12 -27.00
CA LYS A 269 12.25 11.18 -27.76
C LYS A 269 11.34 12.41 -27.80
N LYS A 270 11.86 13.57 -27.37
CA LYS A 270 11.16 14.87 -27.31
C LYS A 270 10.19 15.05 -28.49
N GLY A 271 8.90 15.09 -28.18
CA GLY A 271 7.83 15.57 -29.07
C GLY A 271 7.32 14.63 -30.16
N VAL A 272 7.89 13.44 -30.37
CA VAL A 272 7.40 12.51 -31.39
C VAL A 272 7.57 11.06 -30.93
N ILE A 273 6.53 10.49 -30.32
CA ILE A 273 6.38 9.03 -30.31
C ILE A 273 5.92 8.67 -31.72
N ARG A 274 6.88 8.30 -32.57
CA ARG A 274 6.64 7.94 -33.97
C ARG A 274 6.12 6.51 -34.01
N ILE A 275 4.80 6.33 -33.97
CA ILE A 275 4.17 5.02 -34.19
C ILE A 275 4.16 4.76 -35.69
N GLY A 276 5.21 4.11 -36.18
CA GLY A 276 5.22 3.48 -37.49
C GLY A 276 4.66 2.08 -37.37
N GLY A 277 3.43 1.87 -37.85
CA GLY A 277 2.80 0.56 -37.88
C GLY A 277 3.65 -0.49 -38.61
N LYS A 278 4.08 -1.51 -37.88
CA LYS A 278 4.30 -2.86 -38.41
C LYS A 278 3.80 -3.86 -37.38
N LYS A 279 2.92 -4.76 -37.86
CA LYS A 279 2.25 -5.84 -37.13
C LYS A 279 3.21 -6.57 -36.18
N PRO A 280 2.77 -6.95 -34.96
CA PRO A 280 3.60 -7.77 -34.09
C PRO A 280 3.71 -9.17 -34.69
N ARG A 281 4.94 -9.62 -34.93
CA ARG A 281 5.26 -11.05 -34.91
C ARG A 281 5.12 -11.50 -33.47
N THR A 282 4.30 -12.53 -33.26
CA THR A 282 4.19 -13.26 -32.01
C THR A 282 5.53 -13.91 -31.69
N GLU A 283 6.26 -13.36 -30.73
CA GLU A 283 7.24 -14.11 -29.94
C GLU A 283 6.94 -13.91 -28.47
N LYS A 284 6.70 -15.03 -27.78
CA LYS A 284 6.57 -15.11 -26.33
C LYS A 284 7.90 -14.69 -25.72
N TYR A 285 7.92 -13.63 -24.90
CA TYR A 285 9.03 -13.37 -24.00
C TYR A 285 8.56 -13.37 -22.56
N ALA A 286 9.22 -14.25 -21.81
CA ALA A 286 9.14 -14.41 -20.37
C ALA A 286 9.52 -13.10 -19.67
N GLY A 287 8.94 -12.90 -18.49
CA GLY A 287 9.11 -11.70 -17.68
C GLY A 287 10.57 -11.31 -17.51
N TYR A 288 10.89 -10.10 -17.91
CA TYR A 288 12.11 -9.41 -17.51
C TYR A 288 11.74 -8.42 -16.42
N GLN A 289 11.95 -8.91 -15.20
CA GLN A 289 12.17 -8.16 -13.97
C GLN A 289 13.24 -7.09 -14.24
N LEU A 290 12.93 -5.81 -13.97
CA LEU A 290 13.94 -4.76 -13.96
C LEU A 290 14.94 -5.10 -12.84
N SER A 291 16.16 -5.45 -13.24
CA SER A 291 17.31 -5.64 -12.36
C SER A 291 17.49 -4.41 -11.47
N LEU A 292 17.30 -4.60 -10.16
CA LEU A 292 17.42 -3.61 -9.07
C LEU A 292 18.85 -3.16 -8.76
N PHE A 293 19.79 -3.42 -9.67
CA PHE A 293 21.11 -2.82 -9.66
C PHE A 293 21.38 -2.33 -11.07
N ASP A 294 21.74 -1.04 -11.16
CA ASP A 294 22.29 -0.40 -12.35
C ASP A 294 23.21 -1.43 -13.03
N PRO A 295 22.90 -1.92 -14.24
CA PRO A 295 23.84 -2.84 -14.89
C PRO A 295 25.15 -2.08 -14.96
N GLU A 296 26.24 -2.64 -14.43
CA GLU A 296 27.57 -2.02 -14.50
C GLU A 296 27.72 -1.38 -15.87
N LEU A 297 27.77 -0.04 -15.90
CA LEU A 297 27.72 0.71 -17.15
C LEU A 297 28.76 0.09 -18.08
N HIS A 298 28.29 -0.45 -19.21
CA HIS A 298 29.16 -1.15 -20.15
C HIS A 298 30.44 -0.33 -20.35
N PRO A 299 31.65 -0.89 -20.23
CA PRO A 299 32.86 -0.08 -20.11
C PRO A 299 33.06 0.94 -21.25
N LEU A 300 32.53 0.65 -22.45
CA LEU A 300 32.45 1.59 -23.57
C LEU A 300 31.67 2.88 -23.26
N VAL A 301 30.57 2.81 -22.49
CA VAL A 301 29.78 3.98 -22.06
C VAL A 301 30.57 4.85 -21.08
N VAL A 302 31.36 4.23 -20.21
CA VAL A 302 32.27 4.94 -19.29
C VAL A 302 33.41 5.61 -20.05
N GLU A 303 34.01 4.92 -21.02
CA GLU A 303 35.05 5.48 -21.89
C GLU A 303 34.50 6.63 -22.75
N LEU A 304 33.29 6.51 -23.30
CA LEU A 304 32.64 7.54 -24.09
C LEU A 304 32.40 8.83 -23.30
N ARG A 305 31.98 8.73 -22.03
CA ARG A 305 31.74 9.90 -21.16
C ARG A 305 33.02 10.66 -20.80
N LYS A 306 34.18 10.02 -20.89
CA LYS A 306 35.49 10.62 -20.56
C LYS A 306 36.14 11.32 -21.75
N LEU A 307 35.56 11.22 -22.95
CA LEU A 307 36.09 11.86 -24.14
C LEU A 307 35.78 13.35 -24.16
N ASP A 308 36.84 14.14 -24.33
CA ASP A 308 36.74 15.57 -24.59
C ASP A 308 36.58 15.81 -26.09
N LEU A 309 35.32 15.89 -26.53
CA LEU A 309 34.98 16.05 -27.95
C LEU A 309 35.46 17.37 -28.55
N ASP A 310 35.69 18.39 -27.72
CA ASP A 310 36.12 19.72 -28.18
C ASP A 310 37.62 19.76 -28.53
N ASN A 311 38.38 18.77 -28.05
CA ASN A 311 39.84 18.71 -28.21
C ASN A 311 40.36 17.50 -29.00
N ILE A 312 39.47 16.67 -29.57
CA ILE A 312 39.88 15.57 -30.45
C ILE A 312 39.80 15.96 -31.93
N THR A 313 40.80 15.55 -32.69
CA THR A 313 40.77 15.68 -34.15
C THR A 313 39.88 14.60 -34.77
N PRO A 314 39.29 14.84 -35.96
CA PRO A 314 38.47 13.83 -36.65
C PRO A 314 39.20 12.50 -36.90
N LEU A 315 40.52 12.54 -37.13
CA LEU A 315 41.33 11.33 -37.32
C LEU A 315 41.46 10.51 -36.02
N GLN A 316 41.65 11.18 -34.88
CA GLN A 316 41.71 10.53 -33.56
C GLN A 316 40.36 9.93 -33.18
N ALA A 317 39.25 10.60 -33.48
CA ALA A 317 37.91 10.05 -33.26
C ALA A 317 37.69 8.74 -34.04
N LEU A 318 38.13 8.69 -35.30
CA LEU A 318 38.06 7.47 -36.12
C LEU A 318 38.95 6.34 -35.59
N GLN A 319 40.14 6.67 -35.06
CA GLN A 319 41.03 5.69 -34.43
C GLN A 319 40.40 5.08 -33.17
N ILE A 320 39.82 5.91 -32.30
CA ILE A 320 39.16 5.46 -31.06
C ILE A 320 37.96 4.56 -31.38
N LEU A 321 37.16 4.92 -32.39
CA LEU A 321 36.04 4.08 -32.85
C LEU A 321 36.52 2.73 -33.41
N ALA A 322 37.64 2.71 -34.14
CA ALA A 322 38.24 1.47 -34.64
C ALA A 322 38.78 0.59 -33.49
N GLU A 323 39.38 1.20 -32.47
CA GLU A 323 39.84 0.50 -31.27
C GLU A 323 38.68 -0.09 -30.46
N TRP A 324 37.61 0.66 -30.25
CA TRP A 324 36.40 0.14 -29.61
C TRP A 324 35.79 -1.02 -30.38
N ARG A 325 35.69 -0.90 -31.71
CA ARG A 325 35.19 -2.00 -32.53
C ARG A 325 36.05 -3.25 -32.40
N LYS A 326 37.38 -3.12 -32.36
CA LYS A 326 38.29 -4.27 -32.20
C LYS A 326 38.26 -4.87 -30.79
N LYS A 327 38.00 -4.05 -29.77
CA LYS A 327 37.97 -4.44 -28.35
C LYS A 327 36.65 -5.12 -27.96
N TRP A 328 35.58 -4.86 -28.70
CA TRP A 328 34.22 -5.31 -28.41
C TRP A 328 33.52 -6.00 -29.61
N GLU A 329 34.28 -6.46 -30.61
CA GLU A 329 33.86 -7.46 -31.62
C GLU A 329 33.89 -8.86 -31.02
#